data_AF-A0A0C3QAC3-F1
#
_entry.id   AF-A0A0C3QAC3-F1
#
_cell.length_a   1.000
_cell.length_b   1.000
_cell.length_c   1.000
_cell.angle_alpha   90.00
_cell.angle_beta   90.00
_cell.angle_gamma   90.00
#
_symmetry.space_group_name_H-M   'P 1'
#
loop_
_entity.id
_entity.type
_entity.pdbx_description
1 polymer ?
#
loop_
_entity_poly.entity_id
_entity_poly.type
_entity_poly.pdbx_seq_one_letter_code
_entity_poly.pdbx_strand_id
1 'polypeptide(L)'
;MYCHKAQQKLYTKEQKKKSKKELLADQGQRHMTSDEWIAADEYDRNEKKRVEDLKKEKREWKNKEKEERQEADERAERQWREALADAKERKVKRVDWPRKPDPIKRCPTPERFLELKKSHSKKVRAQVELSSEEESGVEEEEGT
;
A
#
# COMPACT_ATOMS: atom_id res chain seq x y z
N MET A 1 -13.53 -15.20 -15.91
CA MET A 1 -12.06 -14.93 -15.78
C MET A 1 -11.29 -16.20 -15.38
N TYR A 2 -11.27 -17.24 -16.22
CA TYR A 2 -10.45 -18.45 -15.99
C TYR A 2 -9.36 -18.65 -17.07
N CYS A 3 -9.35 -17.81 -18.11
CA CYS A 3 -8.43 -17.95 -19.25
C CYS A 3 -7.02 -17.42 -18.99
N HIS A 4 -6.83 -16.44 -18.11
CA HIS A 4 -5.54 -15.76 -17.93
C HIS A 4 -4.45 -16.67 -17.32
N LYS A 5 -4.78 -17.44 -16.28
CA LYS A 5 -3.83 -18.38 -15.66
C LYS A 5 -3.51 -19.57 -16.57
N ALA A 6 -4.51 -20.05 -17.32
CA ALA A 6 -4.32 -21.12 -18.29
C ALA A 6 -3.40 -20.66 -19.45
N GLN A 7 -3.58 -19.43 -19.95
CA GLN A 7 -2.74 -18.85 -21.00
C GLN A 7 -1.30 -18.60 -20.53
N GLN A 8 -1.08 -18.12 -19.29
CA GLN A 8 0.28 -18.00 -18.73
C GLN A 8 0.98 -19.37 -18.56
N LYS A 9 0.24 -20.39 -18.12
CA LYS A 9 0.77 -21.75 -17.99
C LYS A 9 1.08 -22.38 -19.35
N LEU A 10 0.28 -22.12 -20.37
CA LEU A 10 0.55 -22.55 -21.75
C LEU A 10 1.77 -21.84 -22.32
N TYR A 11 1.84 -20.52 -22.19
CA TYR A 11 2.96 -19.70 -22.63
C TYR A 11 4.30 -20.16 -22.01
N THR A 12 4.32 -20.41 -20.70
CA THR A 12 5.54 -20.89 -20.03
C THR A 12 5.93 -22.32 -20.43
N LYS A 13 4.96 -23.21 -20.68
CA LYS A 13 5.22 -24.57 -21.19
C LYS A 13 5.75 -24.55 -22.63
N GLU A 14 5.25 -23.67 -23.48
CA GLU A 14 5.73 -23.51 -24.86
C GLU A 14 7.14 -22.93 -24.92
N GLN A 15 7.49 -21.99 -24.03
CA GLN A 15 8.84 -21.40 -23.98
C GLN A 15 9.90 -22.38 -23.45
N LYS A 16 9.55 -23.28 -22.52
CA LYS A 16 10.48 -24.30 -22.00
C LYS A 16 10.87 -25.37 -23.04
N LYS A 17 10.07 -25.54 -24.10
CA LYS A 17 10.32 -26.53 -25.17
C LYS A 17 11.20 -26.00 -26.30
N LYS A 18 11.49 -24.70 -26.34
CA LYS A 18 12.28 -24.07 -27.40
C LYS A 18 13.75 -23.97 -27.02
N SER A 19 14.61 -24.22 -27.99
CA SER A 19 16.05 -24.00 -27.86
C SER A 19 16.36 -22.51 -27.71
N LYS A 20 17.49 -22.17 -27.09
CA LYS A 20 17.94 -20.78 -26.91
C LYS A 20 18.03 -19.99 -28.22
N LYS A 21 18.30 -20.67 -29.35
CA LYS A 21 18.34 -20.07 -30.70
C LYS A 21 16.94 -19.76 -31.24
N GLU A 22 15.96 -20.63 -31.01
CA GLU A 22 14.55 -20.39 -31.37
C GLU A 22 13.92 -19.28 -30.52
N LEU A 23 14.25 -19.23 -29.23
CA LEU A 23 13.86 -18.15 -28.31
C LEU A 23 14.35 -16.78 -28.80
N LEU A 24 15.61 -16.70 -29.25
CA LEU A 24 16.22 -15.45 -29.75
C LEU A 24 15.68 -15.05 -31.13
N ALA A 25 15.36 -16.02 -32.00
CA ALA A 25 14.70 -15.76 -33.28
C ALA A 25 13.24 -15.27 -33.08
N ASP A 26 12.51 -15.84 -32.12
CA ASP A 26 11.17 -15.41 -31.75
C ASP A 26 11.14 -14.04 -31.04
N GLN A 27 12.18 -13.70 -30.27
CA GLN A 27 12.31 -12.40 -29.59
C GLN A 27 12.47 -11.21 -30.54
N GLY A 28 12.80 -11.43 -31.81
CA GLY A 28 12.93 -10.36 -32.81
C GLY A 28 11.62 -9.93 -33.48
N GLN A 29 10.54 -10.72 -33.38
CA GLN A 29 9.28 -10.45 -34.11
C GLN A 29 7.98 -10.71 -33.33
N ARG A 30 8.02 -11.31 -32.14
CA ARG A 30 6.82 -11.41 -31.29
C ARG A 30 6.60 -10.11 -30.55
N HIS A 31 6.10 -9.12 -31.27
CA HIS A 31 5.38 -8.04 -30.64
C HIS A 31 4.31 -8.63 -29.72
N MET A 32 4.15 -8.00 -28.57
CA MET A 32 2.94 -8.08 -27.78
C MET A 32 1.83 -7.37 -28.58
N THR A 33 1.34 -7.96 -29.68
CA THR A 33 0.54 -7.30 -30.74
C THR A 33 -0.97 -7.43 -30.62
N SER A 34 -1.49 -8.06 -29.57
CA SER A 34 -2.94 -8.03 -29.35
C SER A 34 -3.30 -6.72 -28.62
N ASP A 35 -4.20 -5.94 -29.21
CA ASP A 35 -4.70 -4.68 -28.65
C ASP A 35 -5.19 -4.83 -27.20
N GLU A 36 -5.74 -6.00 -26.86
CA GLU A 36 -6.20 -6.33 -25.51
C GLU A 36 -5.06 -6.39 -24.49
N TRP A 37 -3.88 -6.88 -24.90
CA TRP A 37 -2.70 -6.96 -24.03
C TRP A 37 -2.03 -5.60 -23.86
N ILE A 38 -2.01 -4.78 -24.91
CA ILE A 38 -1.52 -3.40 -24.84
C ILE A 38 -2.43 -2.59 -23.89
N ALA A 39 -3.74 -2.68 -24.06
CA ALA A 39 -4.71 -2.02 -23.19
C ALA A 39 -4.64 -2.49 -21.73
N ALA A 40 -4.40 -3.78 -21.49
CA ALA A 40 -4.22 -4.32 -20.14
C ALA A 40 -2.94 -3.79 -19.48
N ASP A 41 -1.81 -3.71 -20.21
CA ASP A 41 -0.55 -3.18 -19.66
C ASP A 41 -0.64 -1.66 -19.41
N GLU A 42 -1.35 -0.91 -20.26
CA GLU A 42 -1.64 0.50 -20.05
C GLU A 42 -2.52 0.73 -18.80
N TYR A 43 -3.55 -0.09 -18.61
CA TYR A 43 -4.37 -0.06 -17.40
C TYR A 43 -3.54 -0.32 -16.14
N ASP A 44 -2.69 -1.35 -16.15
CA ASP A 44 -1.84 -1.69 -15.00
C ASP A 44 -0.82 -0.59 -14.68
N ARG A 45 -0.25 0.06 -15.70
CA ARG A 45 0.65 1.22 -15.51
C ARG A 45 -0.10 2.42 -14.93
N ASN A 46 -1.30 2.69 -15.43
CA ASN A 46 -2.13 3.79 -14.93
C ASN A 46 -2.60 3.53 -13.49
N GLU A 47 -2.98 2.30 -13.14
CA GLU A 47 -3.35 1.95 -11.77
C GLU A 47 -2.14 2.02 -10.82
N LYS A 48 -0.95 1.60 -11.26
CA LYS A 48 0.30 1.79 -10.48
C LYS A 48 0.56 3.27 -10.21
N LYS A 49 0.45 4.11 -11.24
CA LYS A 49 0.63 5.57 -11.11
C LYS A 49 -0.41 6.16 -10.14
N ARG A 50 -1.69 5.81 -10.30
CA ARG A 50 -2.79 6.22 -9.40
C ARG A 50 -2.48 5.86 -7.94
N VAL A 51 -2.02 4.63 -7.69
CA VAL A 51 -1.65 4.17 -6.34
C VAL A 51 -0.44 4.92 -5.79
N GLU A 52 0.56 5.23 -6.61
CA GLU A 52 1.72 6.04 -6.22
C GLU A 52 1.33 7.47 -5.86
N ASP A 53 0.46 8.09 -6.66
CA ASP A 53 -0.08 9.43 -6.41
C ASP A 53 -0.86 9.45 -5.08
N LEU A 54 -1.75 8.47 -4.85
CA LEU A 54 -2.47 8.32 -3.58
C LEU A 54 -1.53 8.12 -2.38
N LYS A 55 -0.41 7.41 -2.56
CA LYS A 55 0.60 7.25 -1.49
C LYS A 55 1.30 8.58 -1.20
N LYS A 56 1.61 9.37 -2.24
CA LYS A 56 2.24 10.68 -2.09
C LYS A 56 1.31 11.64 -1.38
N GLU A 57 0.07 11.78 -1.83
CA GLU A 57 -0.96 12.60 -1.19
C GLU A 57 -1.20 12.20 0.26
N LYS A 58 -1.20 10.90 0.58
CA LYS A 58 -1.35 10.42 1.95
C LYS A 58 -0.20 10.85 2.86
N ARG A 59 1.03 10.92 2.33
CA ARG A 59 2.18 11.42 3.09
C ARG A 59 2.07 12.92 3.31
N GLU A 60 1.73 13.67 2.27
CA GLU A 60 1.52 15.11 2.35
C GLU A 60 0.42 15.46 3.36
N TRP A 61 -0.71 14.73 3.32
CA TRP A 61 -1.78 14.88 4.29
C TRP A 61 -1.31 14.63 5.73
N LYS A 62 -0.56 13.55 5.98
CA LYS A 62 -0.01 13.27 7.32
C LYS A 62 0.96 14.34 7.80
N ASN A 63 1.78 14.88 6.91
CA ASN A 63 2.73 15.94 7.26
C ASN A 63 1.97 17.21 7.65
N LYS A 64 1.00 17.61 6.83
CA LYS A 64 0.14 18.77 7.11
C LYS A 64 -0.65 18.59 8.41
N GLU A 65 -1.24 17.42 8.65
CA GLU A 65 -1.97 17.07 9.88
C GLU A 65 -1.07 17.05 11.13
N LYS A 66 0.24 16.83 10.95
CA LYS A 66 1.21 16.91 12.03
C LYS A 66 1.58 18.37 12.32
N GLU A 67 1.86 19.16 11.28
CA GLU A 67 2.20 20.57 11.40
C GLU A 67 1.07 21.39 12.02
N GLU A 68 -0.16 21.26 11.52
CA GLU A 68 -1.33 21.95 12.05
C GLU A 68 -1.58 21.62 13.53
N ARG A 69 -1.33 20.37 13.92
CA ARG A 69 -1.48 19.95 15.31
C ARG A 69 -0.40 20.50 16.20
N GLN A 70 0.86 20.47 15.75
CA GLN A 70 1.96 21.07 16.49
C GLN A 70 1.71 22.55 16.72
N GLU A 71 1.28 23.27 15.68
CA GLU A 71 0.95 24.69 15.80
C GLU A 71 -0.20 24.93 16.80
N ALA A 72 -1.24 24.10 16.75
CA ALA A 72 -2.37 24.21 17.67
C ALA A 72 -2.00 23.86 19.12
N ASP A 73 -1.19 22.82 19.34
CA ASP A 73 -0.67 22.44 20.66
C ASP A 73 0.22 23.57 21.24
N GLU A 74 1.10 24.16 20.42
CA GLU A 74 1.95 25.29 20.82
C GLU A 74 1.15 26.55 21.14
N ARG A 75 0.07 26.80 20.41
CA ARG A 75 -0.84 27.93 20.67
C ARG A 75 -1.58 27.73 21.98
N ALA A 76 -2.12 26.53 22.22
CA ALA A 76 -2.78 26.18 23.47
C ALA A 76 -1.82 26.27 24.66
N GLU A 77 -0.58 25.83 24.50
CA GLU A 77 0.43 25.94 25.55
C GLU A 77 0.81 27.39 25.85
N ARG A 78 0.92 28.25 24.83
CA ARG A 78 1.15 29.70 25.02
C ARG A 78 0.02 30.36 25.82
N GLN A 79 -1.22 30.14 25.41
CA GLN A 79 -2.39 30.67 26.12
C GLN A 79 -2.46 30.18 27.57
N TRP A 80 -2.13 28.91 27.80
CA TRP A 80 -2.07 28.37 29.16
C TRP A 80 -0.98 29.03 30.01
N ARG A 81 0.22 29.27 29.44
CA ARG A 81 1.31 29.95 30.15
C ARG A 81 0.94 31.39 30.51
N GLU A 82 0.29 32.11 29.60
CA GLU A 82 -0.24 33.46 29.85
C GLU A 82 -1.28 33.44 30.97
N ALA A 83 -2.30 32.58 30.88
CA ALA A 83 -3.32 32.45 31.91
C ALA A 83 -2.74 32.04 33.28
N LEU A 84 -1.68 31.23 33.28
CA LEU A 84 -0.96 30.84 34.49
C LEU A 84 -0.16 32.00 35.08
N ALA A 85 0.43 32.86 34.25
CA ALA A 85 1.12 34.07 34.68
C ALA A 85 0.14 35.06 35.32
N ASP A 86 -1.01 35.30 34.68
CA ASP A 86 -2.08 36.15 35.19
C ASP A 86 -2.63 35.65 36.54
N ALA A 87 -2.83 34.33 36.67
CA ALA A 87 -3.29 33.73 37.92
C ALA A 87 -2.27 33.91 39.06
N LYS A 88 -0.97 33.84 38.75
CA LYS A 88 0.11 34.10 39.72
C LYS A 88 0.15 35.57 40.12
N GLU A 89 0.03 36.49 39.17
CA GLU A 89 0.02 37.94 39.44
C GLU A 89 -1.15 38.32 40.34
N ARG A 90 -2.34 37.76 40.07
CA ARG A 90 -3.55 37.94 40.89
C ARG A 90 -3.52 37.17 42.23
N LYS A 91 -2.43 36.46 42.53
CA LYS A 91 -2.25 35.64 43.75
C LYS A 91 -3.40 34.64 43.97
N VAL A 92 -3.92 34.09 42.88
CA VAL A 92 -4.97 33.06 42.92
C VAL A 92 -4.42 31.80 43.60
N LYS A 93 -5.25 31.13 44.40
CA LYS A 93 -4.87 29.85 45.04
C LYS A 93 -4.51 28.83 43.97
N ARG A 94 -3.48 28.01 44.24
CA ARG A 94 -2.99 27.00 43.28
C ARG A 94 -4.06 26.02 42.79
N VAL A 95 -5.07 25.72 43.61
CA VAL A 95 -6.15 24.78 43.23
C VAL A 95 -7.01 25.31 42.09
N ASP A 96 -7.06 26.64 41.94
CA ASP A 96 -7.83 27.35 40.92
C ASP A 96 -6.97 27.78 39.73
N TRP A 97 -5.70 27.34 39.66
CA TRP A 97 -4.85 27.63 38.52
C TRP A 97 -5.35 26.91 37.26
N PRO A 98 -5.23 27.54 36.08
CA PRO A 98 -5.60 26.90 34.83
C PRO A 98 -4.78 25.62 34.63
N ARG A 99 -5.45 24.54 34.21
CA ARG A 99 -4.79 23.26 33.92
C ARG A 99 -4.12 23.30 32.56
N LYS A 100 -3.02 22.57 32.43
CA LYS A 100 -2.35 22.41 31.14
C LYS A 100 -3.33 21.74 30.15
N PRO A 101 -3.46 22.25 28.91
CA PRO A 101 -4.32 21.63 27.91
C PRO A 101 -3.84 20.22 27.57
N ASP A 102 -4.79 19.33 27.32
CA ASP A 102 -4.50 17.99 26.80
C ASP A 102 -4.02 18.09 25.33
N PRO A 103 -3.14 17.18 24.89
CA PRO A 103 -2.66 17.16 23.51
C PRO A 103 -3.82 16.88 22.53
N ILE A 104 -3.81 17.58 21.40
CA ILE A 104 -4.85 17.43 20.39
C ILE A 104 -4.78 16.03 19.75
N LYS A 105 -5.94 15.40 19.54
CA LYS A 105 -6.04 14.06 18.96
C LYS A 105 -5.77 14.10 17.45
N ARG A 106 -5.29 12.97 16.90
CA ARG A 106 -5.14 12.77 15.45
C ARG A 106 -6.47 12.82 14.74
N CYS A 107 -6.48 13.40 13.55
CA CYS A 107 -7.61 13.33 12.63
C CYS A 107 -7.73 11.89 12.09
N PRO A 108 -8.96 11.38 11.91
CA PRO A 108 -9.17 10.08 11.28
C PRO A 108 -8.62 10.08 9.86
N THR A 109 -8.21 8.90 9.38
CA THR A 109 -7.72 8.76 8.00
C THR A 109 -8.87 8.98 7.01
N PRO A 110 -8.74 9.91 6.05
CA PRO A 110 -9.74 10.11 5.00
C PRO A 110 -10.06 8.84 4.22
N GLU A 111 -11.33 8.68 3.81
CA GLU A 111 -11.83 7.48 3.13
C GLU A 111 -11.10 7.17 1.82
N ARG A 112 -10.73 8.22 1.06
CA ARG A 112 -9.93 8.11 -0.17
C ARG A 112 -8.56 7.44 0.03
N PHE A 113 -8.05 7.36 1.27
CA PHE A 113 -6.79 6.64 1.56
C PHE A 113 -7.01 5.22 2.08
N LEU A 114 -8.26 4.79 2.24
CA LEU A 114 -8.60 3.43 2.67
C LEU A 114 -8.45 2.42 1.54
N GLU A 115 -8.55 2.85 0.28
CA GLU A 115 -8.27 1.99 -0.89
C GLU A 115 -6.83 1.45 -0.88
N LEU A 116 -5.87 2.20 -0.33
CA LEU A 116 -4.49 1.72 -0.11
C LEU A 116 -4.40 0.56 0.91
N LYS A 117 -5.43 0.31 1.72
CA LYS A 117 -5.47 -0.82 2.67
C LYS A 117 -6.00 -2.12 2.04
N LYS A 118 -6.52 -2.09 0.81
CA LYS A 118 -6.95 -3.30 0.08
C LYS A 118 -5.71 -4.07 -0.37
N SER A 119 -5.08 -4.81 0.55
CA SER A 119 -3.88 -5.58 0.24
C SER A 119 -4.20 -6.77 -0.68
N HIS A 120 -3.60 -6.77 -1.86
CA HIS A 120 -3.47 -7.96 -2.71
C HIS A 120 -2.61 -9.06 -2.06
N SER A 121 -1.89 -8.76 -0.96
CA SER A 121 -0.92 -9.69 -0.36
C SER A 121 -1.54 -10.92 0.28
N LYS A 122 -2.76 -10.84 0.84
CA LYS A 122 -3.44 -12.04 1.38
C LYS A 122 -3.86 -13.01 0.28
N LYS A 123 -4.31 -12.50 -0.87
CA LYS A 123 -4.74 -13.35 -2.00
C LYS A 123 -3.56 -13.99 -2.73
N VAL A 124 -2.42 -13.29 -2.85
CA VAL A 124 -1.22 -13.85 -3.48
C VAL A 124 -0.52 -14.87 -2.57
N ARG A 125 -0.41 -14.60 -1.26
CA ARG A 125 0.24 -15.54 -0.32
C ARG A 125 -0.55 -16.86 -0.20
N ALA A 126 -1.88 -16.80 -0.14
CA ALA A 126 -2.75 -17.98 -0.17
C ALA A 126 -2.65 -18.78 -1.48
N GLN A 127 -2.43 -18.13 -2.63
CA GLN A 127 -2.25 -18.82 -3.91
C GLN A 127 -0.88 -19.49 -4.05
N VAL A 128 0.15 -18.96 -3.40
CA VAL A 128 1.49 -19.57 -3.37
C VAL A 128 1.50 -20.79 -2.45
N GLU A 129 0.87 -20.70 -1.28
CA GLU A 129 0.76 -21.84 -0.33
C GLU A 129 -0.07 -22.99 -0.90
N LEU A 130 -1.19 -22.71 -1.58
CA LEU A 130 -1.99 -23.74 -2.28
C LEU A 130 -1.25 -24.41 -3.45
N SER A 131 -0.21 -23.78 -4.01
CA SER A 131 0.57 -24.36 -5.11
C SER A 131 1.75 -25.19 -4.62
N SER A 132 2.16 -25.07 -3.35
CA SER A 132 3.25 -25.86 -2.77
C SER A 132 2.80 -27.19 -2.18
N GLU A 133 1.52 -27.33 -1.84
CA GLU A 133 0.96 -28.57 -1.28
C GLU A 133 0.60 -29.61 -2.36
N GLU A 134 0.45 -29.21 -3.63
CA GLU A 134 0.17 -30.13 -4.74
C GLU A 134 1.46 -30.80 -5.31
N GLU A 135 2.66 -30.34 -4.96
CA GLU A 135 3.93 -30.89 -5.46
C GLU A 135 4.55 -31.99 -4.58
N SER A 136 4.03 -32.27 -3.38
CA SER A 136 4.62 -33.29 -2.47
C SER A 136 3.87 -34.64 -2.46
N GLY A 137 3.02 -34.91 -3.45
CA GLY A 137 2.07 -36.04 -3.42
C GLY A 137 2.25 -37.14 -4.48
N VAL A 138 3.43 -37.32 -5.07
CA VAL A 138 3.70 -38.47 -5.97
C VAL A 138 5.12 -38.98 -5.74
N GLU A 139 5.33 -39.70 -4.64
CA GLU A 139 6.44 -40.66 -4.54
C GLU A 139 5.94 -42.04 -4.98
N GLU A 140 6.60 -42.54 -6.02
CA GLU A 140 7.02 -43.92 -6.28
C GLU A 140 6.13 -45.08 -5.77
N GLU A 141 5.51 -45.80 -6.71
CA GLU A 141 5.45 -47.26 -6.62
C GLU A 141 6.09 -47.86 -7.88
N GLU A 142 7.37 -48.25 -7.76
CA GLU A 142 7.93 -49.39 -8.48
C GLU A 142 7.77 -50.65 -7.63
N GLY A 143 7.42 -51.77 -8.28
CA GLY A 143 7.39 -53.13 -7.71
C GLY A 143 6.09 -53.84 -8.10
N THR A 144 6.07 -54.93 -8.87
CA THR A 144 7.02 -56.04 -9.09
C THR A 144 6.66 -56.75 -10.39
#